data_AF-A0A7W2TZW4-F1
#
_entry.id   AF-A0A7W2TZW4-F1
#
_cell.length_a   1.000
_cell.length_b   1.000
_cell.length_c   1.000
_cell.angle_alpha   90.00
_cell.angle_beta   90.00
_cell.angle_gamma   90.00
#
_symmetry.space_group_name_H-M   'P 1'
#
loop_
_entity.id
_entity.type
_entity.pdbx_description
1 polymer ?
#
loop_
_entity_poly.entity_id
_entity_poly.type
_entity_poly.pdbx_seq_one_letter_code
_entity_poly.pdbx_strand_id
1 'polypeptide(L)'
;MPIKKLFENAVFNWGLITSIITMVIITNGYLAIKTIDALSNTQSSLYNTGDIIGEIDNLHNLVLMAETGQRGYLLTEIPEYLTPYEDALENLSDQLSNTRKLHSEVPEQSERITALLILVEQKTDELQKTVELALADKEKRALKLVMTGTGRNLYKELRADLEYIKILEINYRNTLFAVLSTVEREAKVTFAISGITSALLLLGLAFFARLNTRSEVKYRLQLEQKNKELAQKVAARTKELTLYSDELSRSNRELEDFAFVASHDLQ
;
A
#
# COMPACT_ATOMS: atom_id res chain seq x y z
N MET A 1 -19.96 37.15 13.30
CA MET A 1 -19.13 36.91 14.51
C MET A 1 -17.67 36.96 14.06
N PRO A 2 -16.81 37.83 14.62
CA PRO A 2 -15.49 38.09 14.04
C PRO A 2 -14.57 36.90 14.29
N ILE A 3 -13.91 36.41 13.23
CA ILE A 3 -12.96 35.27 13.23
C ILE A 3 -11.92 35.37 14.37
N LYS A 4 -11.58 36.59 14.82
CA LYS A 4 -10.70 36.84 15.97
C LYS A 4 -11.15 36.21 17.30
N LYS A 5 -12.46 36.17 17.61
CA LYS A 5 -12.97 35.62 18.89
C LYS A 5 -12.94 34.08 18.95
N LEU A 6 -12.90 33.40 17.81
CA LEU A 6 -12.84 31.93 17.76
C LEU A 6 -11.46 31.41 18.19
N PHE A 7 -10.39 32.11 17.82
CA PHE A 7 -9.01 31.75 18.18
C PHE A 7 -8.62 32.09 19.62
N GLU A 8 -9.45 32.83 20.36
CA GLU A 8 -9.27 33.08 21.80
C GLU A 8 -9.75 31.91 22.66
N ASN A 9 -10.56 30.99 22.11
CA ASN A 9 -11.05 29.82 22.83
C ASN A 9 -10.06 28.65 22.71
N ALA A 10 -9.40 28.31 23.83
CA ALA A 10 -8.44 27.22 23.90
C ALA A 10 -9.01 25.87 23.43
N VAL A 11 -10.29 25.58 23.74
CA VAL A 11 -10.95 24.33 23.33
C VAL A 11 -11.11 24.26 21.82
N PHE A 12 -11.44 25.38 21.17
CA PHE A 12 -11.58 25.46 19.71
C PHE A 12 -10.23 25.23 19.01
N ASN A 13 -9.16 25.83 19.51
CA ASN A 13 -7.81 25.66 18.94
C ASN A 13 -7.32 24.20 19.05
N TRP A 14 -7.54 23.54 20.20
CA TRP A 14 -7.20 22.12 20.37
C TRP A 14 -8.06 21.20 19.47
N GLY A 15 -9.35 21.50 19.31
CA GLY A 15 -10.22 20.80 18.37
C GLY A 15 -9.77 20.92 16.92
N LEU A 16 -9.35 22.11 16.50
CA LEU A 16 -8.83 22.35 15.14
C LEU A 16 -7.52 21.57 14.91
N ILE A 17 -6.59 21.64 15.86
CA ILE A 17 -5.30 20.94 15.79
C ILE A 17 -5.49 19.43 15.69
N THR A 18 -6.32 18.86 16.57
CA THR A 18 -6.61 17.41 16.56
C THR A 18 -7.28 16.99 15.24
N SER A 19 -8.23 17.77 14.73
CA SER A 19 -8.84 17.51 13.42
C SER A 19 -7.82 17.52 12.28
N ILE A 20 -6.87 18.46 12.26
CA ILE A 20 -5.81 18.53 11.24
C ILE A 20 -4.91 17.29 11.33
N ILE A 21 -4.51 16.89 12.54
CA ILE A 21 -3.66 15.71 12.74
C ILE A 21 -4.37 14.45 12.26
N THR A 22 -5.63 14.26 12.66
CA THR A 22 -6.43 13.12 12.22
C THR A 22 -6.57 13.09 10.69
N MET A 23 -6.82 14.24 10.06
CA MET A 23 -6.89 14.34 8.60
C MET A 23 -5.57 13.92 7.94
N VAL A 24 -4.43 14.42 8.42
CA VAL A 24 -3.10 14.08 7.90
C VAL A 24 -2.80 12.59 8.07
N ILE A 25 -3.12 12.01 9.23
CA ILE A 25 -2.93 10.57 9.47
C ILE A 25 -3.78 9.74 8.49
N ILE A 26 -5.04 10.10 8.28
CA ILE A 26 -5.93 9.42 7.34
C ILE A 26 -5.40 9.53 5.92
N THR A 27 -4.98 10.72 5.49
CA THR A 27 -4.41 10.94 4.15
C THR A 27 -3.14 10.12 3.95
N ASN A 28 -2.22 10.13 4.92
CA ASN A 28 -0.98 9.35 4.84
C ASN A 28 -1.27 7.84 4.79
N GLY A 29 -2.22 7.36 5.61
CA GLY A 29 -2.65 5.97 5.59
C GLY A 29 -3.24 5.55 4.25
N TYR A 30 -4.12 6.39 3.68
CA TYR A 30 -4.70 6.15 2.36
C TYR A 30 -3.63 6.10 1.26
N LEU A 31 -2.68 7.04 1.26
CA LEU A 31 -1.58 7.06 0.28
C LEU A 31 -0.68 5.84 0.41
N ALA A 32 -0.40 5.39 1.63
CA ALA A 32 0.39 4.19 1.88
C ALA A 32 -0.30 2.94 1.33
N ILE A 33 -1.59 2.74 1.62
CA ILE A 33 -2.37 1.61 1.10
C ILE A 33 -2.39 1.63 -0.43
N LYS A 34 -2.73 2.78 -1.05
CA LYS A 34 -2.74 2.92 -2.51
C LYS A 34 -1.40 2.56 -3.14
N THR A 35 -0.30 2.97 -2.50
CA THR A 35 1.06 2.69 -2.99
C THR A 35 1.39 1.21 -2.87
N ILE A 36 1.04 0.58 -1.74
CA ILE A 36 1.26 -0.85 -1.51
C ILE A 36 0.44 -1.67 -2.51
N ASP A 37 -0.82 -1.31 -2.74
CA ASP A 37 -1.69 -2.00 -3.71
C ASP A 37 -1.14 -1.87 -5.13
N ALA A 38 -0.70 -0.68 -5.55
CA ALA A 38 -0.10 -0.46 -6.86
C ALA A 38 1.19 -1.28 -7.05
N LEU A 39 2.03 -1.33 -6.02
CA LEU A 39 3.28 -2.09 -6.02
C LEU A 39 3.00 -3.60 -6.09
N SER A 40 2.11 -4.09 -5.23
CA SER A 40 1.72 -5.50 -5.16
C SER A 40 1.08 -5.98 -6.46
N ASN A 41 0.16 -5.20 -7.04
CA ASN A 41 -0.50 -5.55 -8.29
C ASN A 41 0.50 -5.57 -9.46
N THR A 42 1.36 -4.56 -9.56
CA THR A 42 2.39 -4.51 -10.63
C THR A 42 3.35 -5.69 -10.51
N GLN A 43 3.75 -6.04 -9.29
CA GLN A 43 4.63 -7.19 -9.05
C GLN A 43 3.94 -8.53 -9.37
N SER A 44 2.65 -8.67 -9.04
CA SER A 44 1.85 -9.84 -9.41
C SER A 44 1.77 -9.99 -10.93
N SER A 45 1.50 -8.91 -11.66
CA SER A 45 1.48 -8.91 -13.12
C SER A 45 2.87 -9.25 -13.71
N LEU A 46 3.96 -8.75 -13.11
CA LEU A 46 5.32 -9.11 -13.52
C LEU A 46 5.60 -10.62 -13.36
N TYR A 47 5.20 -11.22 -12.23
CA TYR A 47 5.32 -12.67 -12.04
C TYR A 47 4.48 -13.44 -13.06
N ASN A 48 3.22 -13.01 -13.28
CA ASN A 48 2.34 -13.63 -14.26
C ASN A 48 2.93 -13.63 -15.68
N THR A 49 3.51 -12.50 -16.14
CA THR A 49 4.22 -12.47 -17.43
C THR A 49 5.42 -13.42 -17.47
N GLY A 50 6.13 -13.57 -16.35
CA GLY A 50 7.25 -14.49 -16.21
C GLY A 50 6.82 -15.95 -16.30
N ASP A 51 5.74 -16.31 -15.60
CA ASP A 51 5.16 -17.65 -15.62
C ASP A 51 4.67 -18.01 -17.03
N ILE A 52 3.97 -17.09 -17.71
CA ILE A 52 3.53 -17.32 -19.10
C ILE A 52 4.72 -17.59 -20.01
N ILE A 53 5.77 -16.75 -19.98
CA ILE A 53 6.96 -16.96 -20.82
C ILE A 53 7.63 -18.30 -20.50
N GLY A 54 7.76 -18.64 -19.21
CA GLY A 54 8.37 -19.89 -18.77
C GLY A 54 7.61 -21.14 -19.23
N GLU A 55 6.29 -21.15 -19.07
CA GLU A 55 5.43 -22.27 -19.50
C GLU A 55 5.42 -22.43 -21.03
N ILE A 56 5.44 -21.32 -21.77
CA ILE A 56 5.54 -21.31 -23.24
C ILE A 56 6.90 -21.86 -23.71
N ASP A 57 8.01 -21.47 -23.05
CA ASP A 57 9.35 -22.00 -23.35
C ASP A 57 9.48 -23.48 -23.00
N ASN A 58 8.90 -23.93 -21.87
CA ASN A 58 8.86 -25.34 -21.50
C ASN A 58 8.09 -26.18 -22.53
N LEU A 59 6.92 -25.69 -22.98
CA LEU A 59 6.13 -26.34 -24.02
C LEU A 59 6.92 -26.46 -25.33
N HIS A 60 7.63 -25.40 -25.73
CA HIS A 60 8.50 -25.42 -26.90
C HIS A 60 9.62 -26.46 -26.79
N ASN A 61 10.29 -26.51 -25.63
CA ASN A 61 11.37 -27.45 -25.39
C ASN A 61 10.91 -28.91 -25.46
N LEU A 62 9.74 -29.25 -24.91
CA LEU A 62 9.18 -30.61 -25.01
C LEU A 62 8.93 -31.00 -26.48
N VAL A 63 8.28 -30.13 -27.26
CA VAL A 63 8.04 -30.38 -28.69
C VAL A 63 9.36 -30.54 -29.45
N LEU A 64 10.37 -29.71 -29.13
CA LEU A 64 11.69 -29.78 -29.75
C LEU A 64 12.43 -31.07 -29.39
N MET A 65 12.38 -31.52 -28.14
CA MET A 65 12.97 -32.79 -27.70
C MET A 65 12.30 -33.97 -28.40
N ALA A 66 10.97 -33.96 -28.50
CA ALA A 66 10.20 -34.97 -29.22
C ALA A 66 10.59 -35.06 -30.70
N GLU A 67 10.66 -33.91 -31.39
CA GLU A 67 11.09 -33.86 -32.79
C GLU A 67 12.56 -34.31 -32.95
N THR A 68 13.43 -33.93 -32.01
CA THR A 68 14.86 -34.31 -32.06
C THR A 68 15.05 -35.82 -31.90
N GLY A 69 14.39 -36.43 -30.91
CA GLY A 69 14.43 -37.88 -30.71
C GLY A 69 13.85 -38.66 -31.88
N GLN A 70 12.69 -38.22 -32.39
CA GLN A 70 12.07 -38.79 -33.58
C GLN A 70 12.99 -38.78 -34.79
N ARG A 71 13.66 -37.65 -35.08
CA ARG A 71 14.60 -37.54 -36.21
C ARG A 71 15.87 -38.36 -35.99
N GLY A 72 16.36 -38.44 -34.75
CA GLY A 72 17.48 -39.29 -34.38
C GLY A 72 17.19 -40.76 -34.65
N TYR A 73 16.01 -41.25 -34.25
CA TYR A 73 15.58 -42.61 -34.51
C TYR A 73 15.39 -42.88 -36.01
N LEU A 74 14.73 -41.99 -36.75
CA LEU A 74 14.55 -42.15 -38.19
C LEU A 74 15.86 -42.18 -38.98
N LEU A 75 16.92 -41.52 -38.48
CA LEU A 75 18.21 -41.46 -39.14
C LEU A 75 19.09 -42.69 -38.83
N THR A 76 18.94 -43.26 -37.64
CA THR A 76 19.87 -44.27 -37.11
C THR A 76 19.26 -45.65 -36.93
N GLU A 77 17.93 -45.72 -36.83
CA GLU A 77 17.15 -46.91 -36.47
C GLU A 77 17.48 -47.48 -35.08
N ILE A 78 18.23 -46.73 -34.27
CA ILE A 78 18.67 -47.11 -32.92
C ILE A 78 17.59 -46.65 -31.90
N PRO A 79 16.89 -47.58 -31.22
CA PRO A 79 15.79 -47.23 -30.30
C PRO A 79 16.17 -46.25 -29.19
N GLU A 80 17.42 -46.22 -28.77
CA GLU A 80 17.93 -45.31 -27.74
C GLU A 80 17.78 -43.82 -28.12
N TYR A 81 17.65 -43.48 -29.42
CA TYR A 81 17.33 -42.12 -29.83
C TYR A 81 15.87 -41.73 -29.56
N LEU A 82 14.98 -42.68 -29.23
CA LEU A 82 13.61 -42.39 -28.84
C LEU A 82 13.46 -41.96 -27.38
N THR A 83 14.48 -42.12 -26.52
CA THR A 83 14.38 -41.70 -25.10
C THR A 83 13.94 -40.23 -24.93
N PRO A 84 14.53 -39.23 -25.63
CA PRO A 84 14.07 -37.85 -25.50
C PRO A 84 12.65 -37.61 -26.03
N TYR A 85 12.16 -38.49 -26.91
CA TYR A 85 10.81 -38.43 -27.44
C TYR A 85 9.79 -39.00 -26.46
N GLU A 86 10.11 -40.13 -25.83
CA GLU A 86 9.27 -40.74 -24.80
C GLU A 86 9.17 -39.83 -23.57
N ASP A 87 10.31 -39.32 -23.09
CA ASP A 87 10.36 -38.37 -21.97
C ASP A 87 9.53 -37.11 -22.26
N ALA A 88 9.62 -36.58 -23.49
CA ALA A 88 8.86 -35.40 -23.86
C ALA A 88 7.35 -35.66 -23.88
N LEU A 89 6.90 -36.80 -24.42
CA LEU A 89 5.47 -37.15 -24.47
C LEU A 89 4.87 -37.41 -23.09
N GLU A 90 5.63 -38.02 -22.18
CA GLU A 90 5.20 -38.24 -20.79
C GLU A 90 4.86 -36.91 -20.09
N ASN A 91 5.69 -35.89 -20.30
CA ASN A 91 5.54 -34.58 -19.66
C ASN A 91 4.60 -33.63 -20.42
N LEU A 92 4.32 -33.88 -21.70
CA LEU A 92 3.58 -32.94 -22.54
C LEU A 92 2.12 -32.77 -22.11
N SER A 93 1.47 -33.84 -21.66
CA SER A 93 0.06 -33.78 -21.20
C SER A 93 -0.10 -32.80 -20.03
N ASP A 94 0.79 -32.89 -19.04
CA ASP A 94 0.77 -31.99 -17.88
C ASP A 94 1.13 -30.55 -18.28
N GLN A 95 2.11 -30.39 -19.18
CA GLN A 95 2.49 -29.07 -19.68
C GLN A 95 1.36 -28.38 -20.45
N LEU A 96 0.60 -29.12 -21.26
CA LEU A 96 -0.59 -28.61 -21.96
C LEU A 96 -1.67 -28.18 -20.96
N SER A 97 -1.88 -28.95 -19.89
CA SER A 97 -2.84 -28.62 -18.82
C SER A 97 -2.44 -27.37 -18.06
N ASN A 98 -1.15 -27.20 -17.75
CA ASN A 98 -0.63 -26.01 -17.07
C ASN A 98 -0.73 -24.77 -17.97
N THR A 99 -0.31 -24.89 -19.22
CA THR A 99 -0.38 -23.80 -20.20
C THR A 99 -1.82 -23.35 -20.45
N ARG A 100 -2.80 -24.26 -20.42
CA ARG A 100 -4.23 -23.94 -20.58
C ARG A 100 -4.82 -23.13 -19.42
N LYS A 101 -4.22 -23.21 -18.22
CA LYS A 101 -4.67 -22.47 -17.04
C LYS A 101 -4.08 -21.06 -16.98
N LEU A 102 -3.12 -20.74 -17.85
CA LEU A 102 -2.51 -19.42 -17.89
C LEU A 102 -3.54 -18.34 -18.20
N HIS A 103 -3.41 -17.21 -17.52
CA HIS A 103 -4.23 -16.05 -17.74
C HIS A 103 -3.35 -14.86 -18.09
N SER A 104 -3.33 -14.48 -19.37
CA SER A 104 -2.60 -13.29 -19.80
C SER A 104 -3.46 -12.04 -19.63
N GLU A 105 -2.83 -10.97 -19.17
CA GLU A 105 -3.39 -9.62 -19.12
C GLU A 105 -3.24 -8.88 -20.47
N VAL A 106 -2.51 -9.47 -21.43
CA VAL A 106 -2.34 -8.93 -22.77
C VAL A 106 -3.59 -9.22 -23.61
N PRO A 107 -4.18 -8.22 -24.29
CA PRO A 107 -5.34 -8.42 -25.15
C PRO A 107 -5.11 -9.52 -26.20
N GLU A 108 -6.16 -10.33 -26.47
CA GLU A 108 -6.17 -11.44 -27.45
C GLU A 108 -5.19 -12.60 -27.15
N GLN A 109 -4.33 -12.49 -26.14
CA GLN A 109 -3.29 -13.47 -25.90
C GLN A 109 -3.85 -14.83 -25.47
N SER A 110 -4.94 -14.87 -24.69
CA SER A 110 -5.60 -16.12 -24.32
C SER A 110 -6.11 -16.91 -25.53
N GLU A 111 -6.59 -16.23 -26.56
CA GLU A 111 -7.03 -16.86 -27.81
C GLU A 111 -5.83 -17.42 -28.58
N ARG A 112 -4.70 -16.69 -28.60
CA ARG A 112 -3.44 -17.13 -29.23
C ARG A 112 -2.84 -18.33 -28.52
N ILE A 113 -2.82 -18.33 -27.18
CA ILE A 113 -2.37 -19.49 -26.40
C ILE A 113 -3.26 -20.70 -26.73
N THR A 114 -4.57 -20.51 -26.84
CA THR A 114 -5.48 -21.60 -27.22
C THR A 114 -5.17 -22.13 -28.63
N ALA A 115 -4.91 -21.26 -29.60
CA ALA A 115 -4.52 -21.65 -30.95
C ALA A 115 -3.17 -22.40 -30.99
N LEU A 116 -2.19 -21.92 -30.21
CA LEU A 116 -0.90 -22.58 -30.04
C LEU A 116 -1.05 -24.00 -29.49
N LEU A 117 -1.90 -24.21 -28.47
CA LEU A 117 -2.13 -25.53 -27.89
C LEU A 117 -2.67 -26.52 -28.94
N ILE A 118 -3.54 -26.07 -29.83
CA ILE A 118 -4.04 -26.89 -30.96
C ILE A 118 -2.90 -27.25 -31.91
N LEU A 119 -2.01 -26.31 -32.24
CA LEU A 119 -0.84 -26.57 -33.09
C LEU A 119 0.12 -27.58 -32.45
N VAL A 120 0.30 -27.50 -31.13
CA VAL A 120 1.14 -28.45 -30.36
C VAL A 120 0.52 -29.84 -30.40
N GLU A 121 -0.78 -29.98 -30.13
CA GLU A 121 -1.49 -31.26 -30.22
C GLU A 121 -1.36 -31.87 -31.62
N GLN A 122 -1.61 -31.09 -32.68
CA GLN A 122 -1.44 -31.53 -34.07
C GLN A 122 0.00 -31.97 -34.40
N LYS A 123 0.99 -31.24 -33.88
CA LYS A 123 2.41 -31.58 -34.05
C LYS A 123 2.75 -32.89 -33.34
N THR A 124 2.22 -33.09 -32.14
CA THR A 124 2.41 -34.31 -31.38
C THR A 124 1.80 -35.53 -32.06
N ASP A 125 0.57 -35.41 -32.58
CA ASP A 125 -0.09 -36.47 -33.34
C ASP A 125 0.73 -36.86 -34.60
N GLU A 126 1.31 -35.86 -35.28
CA GLU A 126 2.19 -36.08 -36.43
C GLU A 126 3.46 -36.84 -36.06
N LEU A 127 4.10 -36.47 -34.94
CA LEU A 127 5.28 -37.17 -34.44
C LEU A 127 4.96 -38.62 -34.06
N GLN A 128 3.88 -38.84 -33.30
CA GLN A 128 3.43 -40.18 -32.88
C GLN A 128 3.19 -41.09 -34.08
N LYS A 129 2.39 -40.63 -35.05
CA LYS A 129 2.11 -41.39 -36.27
C LYS A 129 3.38 -41.73 -37.05
N THR A 130 4.37 -40.84 -37.06
CA THR A 130 5.61 -41.08 -37.77
C THR A 130 6.48 -42.12 -37.07
N VAL A 131 6.59 -42.07 -35.74
CA VAL A 131 7.32 -43.05 -34.94
C VAL A 131 6.66 -44.43 -35.00
N GLU A 132 5.33 -44.50 -34.89
CA GLU A 132 4.58 -45.75 -35.05
C GLU A 132 4.81 -46.43 -36.40
N LEU A 133 4.85 -45.65 -37.49
CA LEU A 133 5.16 -46.17 -38.82
C LEU A 133 6.59 -46.68 -38.94
N ALA A 134 7.54 -46.04 -38.25
CA ALA A 134 8.94 -46.45 -38.24
C ALA A 134 9.13 -47.75 -37.43
N LEU A 135 8.55 -47.84 -36.23
CA LEU A 135 8.58 -49.03 -35.38
C LEU A 135 7.89 -50.25 -36.01
N ALA A 136 6.88 -50.03 -36.85
CA ALA A 136 6.19 -51.10 -37.60
C ALA A 136 7.03 -51.69 -38.77
N ASP A 137 8.34 -51.48 -38.75
CA ASP A 137 9.36 -51.95 -39.71
C ASP A 137 9.08 -51.49 -41.15
N LYS A 138 8.58 -50.24 -41.27
CA LYS A 138 8.15 -49.62 -42.54
C LYS A 138 8.81 -48.26 -42.72
N GLU A 139 10.14 -48.22 -42.62
CA GLU A 139 10.99 -47.03 -42.81
C GLU A 139 10.52 -46.15 -43.99
N LYS A 140 10.30 -46.76 -45.17
CA LYS A 140 9.82 -46.05 -46.37
C LYS A 140 8.50 -45.29 -46.18
N ARG A 141 7.60 -45.78 -45.32
CA ARG A 141 6.32 -45.12 -45.03
C ARG A 141 6.50 -43.95 -44.07
N ALA A 142 7.33 -44.12 -43.03
CA ALA A 142 7.67 -43.04 -42.10
C ALA A 142 8.40 -41.91 -42.84
N LEU A 143 9.38 -42.24 -43.68
CA LEU A 143 10.11 -41.27 -44.48
C LEU A 143 9.18 -40.54 -45.47
N LYS A 144 8.26 -41.26 -46.12
CA LYS A 144 7.25 -40.64 -47.00
C LYS A 144 6.38 -39.62 -46.26
N LEU A 145 6.01 -39.90 -45.01
CA LEU A 145 5.24 -38.98 -44.18
C LEU A 145 6.06 -37.72 -43.85
N VAL A 146 7.32 -37.86 -43.44
CA VAL A 146 8.23 -36.71 -43.20
C VAL A 146 8.43 -35.87 -44.47
N MET A 147 8.59 -36.52 -45.62
CA MET A 147 8.79 -35.85 -46.92
C MET A 147 7.56 -35.03 -47.38
N THR A 148 6.38 -35.24 -46.80
CA THR A 148 5.22 -34.37 -47.07
C THR A 148 5.45 -32.92 -46.60
N GLY A 149 6.36 -32.72 -45.64
CA GLY A 149 6.64 -31.42 -45.06
C GLY A 149 5.60 -30.95 -44.02
N THR A 150 4.58 -31.76 -43.71
CA THR A 150 3.55 -31.42 -42.72
C THR A 150 4.17 -31.08 -41.36
N GLY A 151 5.00 -31.97 -40.81
CA GLY A 151 5.66 -31.73 -39.52
C GLY A 151 6.53 -30.47 -39.48
N ARG A 152 7.18 -30.12 -40.60
CA ARG A 152 8.00 -28.89 -40.72
C ARG A 152 7.13 -27.63 -40.76
N ASN A 153 6.01 -27.67 -41.47
CA ASN A 153 5.10 -26.53 -41.57
C ASN A 153 4.41 -26.29 -40.22
N LEU A 154 3.93 -27.35 -39.55
CA LEU A 154 3.38 -27.28 -38.20
C LEU A 154 4.38 -26.65 -37.22
N TYR A 155 5.64 -27.11 -37.22
CA TYR A 155 6.66 -26.53 -36.34
C TYR A 155 6.95 -25.05 -36.66
N LYS A 156 6.94 -24.67 -37.94
CA LYS A 156 7.14 -23.28 -38.35
C LYS A 156 6.02 -22.36 -37.84
N GLU A 157 4.77 -22.80 -37.97
CA GLU A 157 3.59 -22.07 -37.50
C GLU A 157 3.59 -21.97 -35.97
N LEU A 158 3.77 -23.10 -35.29
CA LEU A 158 3.91 -23.20 -33.83
C LEU A 158 5.02 -22.25 -33.33
N ARG A 159 6.21 -22.30 -33.93
CA ARG A 159 7.33 -21.44 -33.53
C ARG A 159 7.04 -19.96 -33.74
N ALA A 160 6.34 -19.59 -34.81
CA ALA A 160 5.96 -18.21 -35.05
C ALA A 160 4.97 -17.70 -33.98
N ASP A 161 3.99 -18.52 -33.61
CA ASP A 161 3.01 -18.19 -32.56
C ASP A 161 3.67 -18.10 -31.18
N LEU A 162 4.57 -19.03 -30.83
CA LEU A 162 5.36 -18.98 -29.60
C LEU A 162 6.13 -17.66 -29.47
N GLU A 163 6.90 -17.30 -30.51
CA GLU A 163 7.70 -16.08 -30.50
C GLU A 163 6.83 -14.82 -30.44
N TYR A 164 5.68 -14.84 -31.12
CA TYR A 164 4.75 -13.73 -31.07
C TYR A 164 4.17 -13.53 -29.66
N ILE A 165 3.72 -14.62 -29.02
CA ILE A 165 3.22 -14.63 -27.63
C ILE A 165 4.30 -14.07 -26.71
N LYS A 166 5.54 -14.57 -26.81
CA LYS A 166 6.67 -14.10 -25.98
C LYS A 166 6.99 -12.64 -26.17
N ILE A 167 7.03 -12.14 -27.41
CA ILE A 167 7.32 -10.73 -27.70
C ILE A 167 6.26 -9.83 -27.06
N LEU A 168 4.99 -10.19 -27.15
CA LEU A 168 3.92 -9.41 -26.53
C LEU A 168 4.02 -9.40 -24.99
N GLU A 169 4.28 -10.54 -24.36
CA GLU A 169 4.50 -10.62 -22.91
C GLU A 169 5.72 -9.82 -22.47
N ILE A 170 6.83 -9.89 -23.22
CA ILE A 170 8.04 -9.12 -22.93
C ILE A 170 7.77 -7.62 -23.04
N ASN A 171 7.03 -7.19 -24.06
CA ASN A 171 6.66 -5.79 -24.23
C ASN A 171 5.77 -5.31 -23.08
N TYR A 172 4.77 -6.09 -22.68
CA TYR A 172 3.93 -5.78 -21.52
C TYR A 172 4.73 -5.76 -20.22
N ARG A 173 5.63 -6.74 -20.01
CA ARG A 173 6.54 -6.75 -18.86
C ARG A 173 7.42 -5.50 -18.80
N ASN A 174 7.90 -5.01 -19.96
CA ASN A 174 8.69 -3.79 -20.02
C ASN A 174 7.87 -2.53 -19.66
N THR A 175 6.58 -2.48 -20.02
CA THR A 175 5.71 -1.37 -19.56
C THR A 175 5.47 -1.46 -18.06
N LEU A 176 5.27 -2.66 -17.50
CA LEU A 176 5.15 -2.87 -16.07
C LEU A 176 6.41 -2.44 -15.30
N PHE A 177 7.62 -2.72 -15.81
CA PHE A 177 8.85 -2.21 -15.20
C PHE A 177 8.93 -0.68 -15.21
N ALA A 178 8.47 -0.04 -16.28
CA ALA A 178 8.40 1.42 -16.32
C ALA A 178 7.41 1.96 -15.27
N VAL A 179 6.23 1.37 -15.15
CA VAL A 179 5.22 1.73 -14.14
C VAL A 179 5.74 1.48 -12.72
N LEU A 180 6.41 0.34 -12.48
CA LEU A 180 7.03 0.02 -11.20
C LEU A 180 8.02 1.11 -10.79
N SER A 181 8.89 1.53 -11.72
CA SER A 181 9.89 2.56 -11.46
C SER A 181 9.28 3.94 -11.12
N THR A 182 8.15 4.29 -11.74
CA THR A 182 7.45 5.55 -11.44
C THR A 182 6.75 5.48 -10.08
N VAL A 183 6.04 4.38 -9.80
CA VAL A 183 5.36 4.14 -8.51
C VAL A 183 6.37 4.16 -7.36
N GLU A 184 7.53 3.51 -7.50
CA GLU A 184 8.57 3.55 -6.47
C GLU A 184 9.11 4.96 -6.22
N ARG A 185 9.33 5.75 -7.27
CA ARG A 185 9.81 7.13 -7.14
C ARG A 185 8.76 8.01 -6.48
N GLU A 186 7.51 7.92 -6.91
CA GLU A 186 6.39 8.67 -6.32
C GLU A 186 6.17 8.29 -4.86
N ALA A 187 6.28 7.01 -4.52
CA ALA A 187 6.23 6.51 -3.15
C ALA A 187 7.30 7.20 -2.29
N LYS A 188 8.57 7.15 -2.71
CA LYS A 188 9.69 7.77 -1.97
C LYS A 188 9.48 9.26 -1.74
N VAL A 189 9.03 9.99 -2.77
CA VAL A 189 8.74 11.43 -2.66
C VAL A 189 7.57 11.68 -1.70
N THR A 190 6.48 10.92 -1.84
CA THR A 190 5.27 11.08 -1.01
C THR A 190 5.55 10.76 0.45
N PHE A 191 6.30 9.69 0.74
CA PHE A 191 6.71 9.35 2.11
C PHE A 191 7.67 10.39 2.70
N ALA A 192 8.60 10.94 1.91
CA ALA A 192 9.48 12.02 2.37
C ALA A 192 8.67 13.28 2.75
N ILE A 193 7.73 13.71 1.90
CA ILE A 193 6.85 14.85 2.18
C ILE A 193 5.97 14.57 3.40
N SER A 194 5.41 13.37 3.51
CA SER A 194 4.58 12.95 4.65
C SER A 194 5.38 12.93 5.96
N GLY A 195 6.64 12.50 5.91
CA GLY A 195 7.56 12.53 7.04
C GLY A 195 7.90 13.97 7.47
N ILE A 196 8.24 14.84 6.52
CA ILE A 196 8.55 16.26 6.80
C ILE A 196 7.33 16.98 7.38
N THR A 197 6.15 16.81 6.78
CA THR A 197 4.91 17.44 7.26
C THR A 197 4.53 16.95 8.66
N SER A 198 4.66 15.64 8.93
CA SER A 198 4.44 15.07 10.27
C SER A 198 5.43 15.62 11.29
N ALA A 199 6.71 15.74 10.94
CA ALA A 199 7.73 16.32 11.81
C ALA A 199 7.45 17.81 12.11
N LEU A 200 7.08 18.60 11.10
CA LEU A 200 6.71 20.01 11.27
C LEU A 200 5.45 20.17 12.14
N LEU A 201 4.46 19.30 11.99
CA LEU A 201 3.27 19.28 12.83
C LEU A 201 3.63 18.97 14.30
N LEU A 202 4.48 17.97 14.55
CA LEU A 202 4.96 17.65 15.90
C LEU A 202 5.77 18.79 16.53
N LEU A 203 6.65 19.44 15.75
CA LEU A 203 7.40 20.61 16.21
C LEU A 203 6.47 21.80 16.50
N GLY A 204 5.48 22.04 15.64
CA GLY A 204 4.47 23.07 15.84
C GLY A 204 3.63 22.83 17.10
N LEU A 205 3.22 21.58 17.33
CA LEU A 205 2.54 21.13 18.55
C LEU A 205 3.38 21.36 19.81
N ALA A 206 4.63 20.91 19.79
CA ALA A 206 5.54 21.07 20.91
C ALA A 206 5.81 22.56 21.22
N PHE A 207 5.96 23.39 20.17
CA PHE A 207 6.12 24.82 20.29
C PHE A 207 4.86 25.49 20.87
N PHE A 208 3.68 25.15 20.34
CA PHE A 208 2.40 25.69 20.81
C PHE A 208 2.10 25.29 22.26
N ALA A 209 2.32 24.02 22.62
CA ALA A 209 2.18 23.53 24.00
C ALA A 209 3.10 24.30 24.95
N ARG A 210 4.36 24.52 24.55
CA ARG A 210 5.33 25.30 25.35
C ARG A 210 4.90 26.76 25.53
N LEU A 211 4.31 27.39 24.51
CA LEU A 211 3.75 28.74 24.60
C LEU A 211 2.53 28.79 25.52
N ASN A 212 1.64 27.80 25.44
CA ASN A 212 0.45 27.73 26.28
C ASN A 212 0.81 27.56 27.76
N THR A 213 1.73 26.64 28.10
CA THR A 213 2.20 26.45 29.48
C THR A 213 2.85 27.72 30.04
N ARG A 214 3.66 28.43 29.24
CA ARG A 214 4.24 29.72 29.66
C ARG A 214 3.19 30.78 29.93
N SER A 215 2.13 30.80 29.13
CA SER A 215 1.02 31.75 29.29
C SER A 215 0.22 31.42 30.55
N GLU A 216 -0.09 30.15 30.79
CA GLU A 216 -0.76 29.71 32.02
C GLU A 216 0.02 30.08 33.28
N VAL A 217 1.34 29.91 33.30
CA VAL A 217 2.17 30.31 34.45
C VAL A 217 2.06 31.81 34.71
N LYS A 218 2.09 32.65 33.66
CA LYS A 218 1.89 34.10 33.81
C LYS A 218 0.50 34.44 34.37
N TYR A 219 -0.55 33.80 33.86
CA TYR A 219 -1.92 34.02 34.35
C TYR A 219 -2.07 33.59 35.81
N ARG A 220 -1.47 32.45 36.21
CA ARG A 220 -1.46 31.99 37.61
C ARG A 220 -0.78 33.00 38.53
N LEU A 221 0.38 33.53 38.14
CA LEU A 221 1.10 34.55 38.92
C LEU A 221 0.30 35.85 39.06
N GLN A 222 -0.34 36.32 37.98
CA GLN A 222 -1.20 37.50 38.04
C GLN A 222 -2.41 37.29 38.97
N LEU A 223 -3.01 36.10 38.94
CA LEU A 223 -4.12 35.75 39.81
C LEU A 223 -3.69 35.72 41.29
N GLU A 224 -2.52 35.15 41.57
CA GLU A 224 -1.96 35.13 42.93
C GLU A 224 -1.67 36.55 43.45
N GLN A 225 -1.10 37.41 42.61
CA GLN A 225 -0.85 38.80 42.96
C GLN A 225 -2.15 39.56 43.24
N LYS A 226 -3.20 39.34 42.43
CA LYS A 226 -4.52 39.94 42.65
C LYS A 226 -5.19 39.42 43.92
N ASN A 227 -5.05 38.13 44.22
CA ASN A 227 -5.54 37.55 45.47
C ASN A 227 -4.83 38.14 46.69
N LYS A 228 -3.51 38.34 46.62
CA LYS A 228 -2.73 39.02 47.67
C LYS A 228 -3.18 40.47 47.86
N GLU A 229 -3.35 41.22 46.78
CA GLU A 229 -3.84 42.60 46.81
C GLU A 229 -5.25 42.69 47.44
N LEU A 230 -6.14 41.76 47.07
CA LEU A 230 -7.48 41.68 47.61
C LEU A 230 -7.48 41.30 49.10
N ALA A 231 -6.65 40.34 49.50
CA ALA A 231 -6.50 39.95 50.90
C ALA A 231 -6.00 41.12 51.76
N GLN A 232 -5.04 41.91 51.26
CA GLN A 232 -4.57 43.13 51.93
C GLN A 232 -5.68 44.19 52.05
N LYS A 233 -6.46 44.42 50.98
CA LYS A 233 -7.60 45.34 50.99
C LYS A 233 -8.68 44.90 51.98
N VAL A 234 -9.00 43.60 52.01
CA VAL A 234 -9.95 43.03 52.97
C VAL A 234 -9.43 43.21 54.39
N ALA A 235 -8.17 42.87 54.67
CA ALA A 235 -7.58 43.04 56.00
C ALA A 235 -7.58 44.51 56.45
N ALA A 236 -7.25 45.45 55.55
CA ALA A 236 -7.28 46.88 55.83
C ALA A 236 -8.71 47.38 56.15
N ARG A 237 -9.70 46.98 55.35
CA ARG A 237 -11.12 47.33 55.59
C ARG A 237 -11.67 46.71 56.86
N THR A 238 -11.32 45.46 57.15
CA THR A 238 -11.71 44.81 58.40
C THR A 238 -11.12 45.55 59.60
N LYS A 239 -9.85 45.95 59.54
CA LYS A 239 -9.21 46.76 60.60
C LYS A 239 -9.89 48.13 60.77
N GLU A 240 -10.21 48.80 59.67
CA GLU A 240 -10.93 50.08 59.71
C GLU A 240 -12.32 49.92 60.34
N LEU A 241 -13.07 48.88 59.96
CA LEU A 241 -14.38 48.58 60.53
C LEU A 241 -14.32 48.23 62.01
N THR A 242 -13.29 47.49 62.47
CA THR A 242 -13.12 47.21 63.90
C THR A 242 -12.83 48.48 64.69
N LEU A 243 -12.01 49.39 64.16
CA LEU A 243 -11.75 50.67 64.81
C LEU A 243 -13.02 51.52 64.92
N TYR A 244 -13.79 51.63 63.83
CA TYR A 244 -15.09 52.32 63.86
C TYR A 244 -16.08 51.66 64.83
N SER A 245 -16.13 50.32 64.88
CA SER A 245 -16.98 49.59 65.81
C SER A 245 -16.59 49.85 67.27
N ASP A 246 -15.30 49.87 67.58
CA ASP A 246 -14.79 50.16 68.92
C ASP A 246 -15.09 51.62 69.33
N GLU A 247 -14.92 52.57 68.40
CA GLU A 247 -15.25 53.98 68.61
C GLU A 247 -16.75 54.20 68.82
N LEU A 248 -17.60 53.53 68.03
CA LEU A 248 -19.05 53.58 68.18
C LEU A 248 -19.51 52.94 69.48
N SER A 249 -18.92 51.81 69.88
CA SER A 249 -19.19 51.15 71.16
C SER A 249 -18.81 52.05 72.34
N ARG A 250 -17.66 52.72 72.26
CA ARG A 250 -17.24 53.72 73.25
C ARG A 250 -18.20 54.90 73.30
N SER A 251 -18.57 55.46 72.16
CA SER A 251 -19.51 56.58 72.08
C SER A 251 -20.90 56.20 72.60
N ASN A 252 -21.39 55.00 72.29
CA ASN A 252 -22.63 54.47 72.85
C ASN A 252 -22.55 54.33 74.37
N ARG A 253 -21.45 53.78 74.91
CA ARG A 253 -21.24 53.67 76.37
C ARG A 253 -21.20 55.03 77.04
N GLU A 254 -20.52 56.00 76.45
CA GLU A 254 -20.49 57.39 76.97
C GLU A 254 -21.90 58.00 76.95
N LEU A 255 -22.69 57.79 75.89
CA LEU A 255 -24.10 58.22 75.83
C LEU A 255 -24.99 57.52 76.86
N GLU A 256 -24.83 56.21 77.07
CA GLU A 256 -25.53 55.47 78.12
C GLU A 256 -25.16 55.98 79.51
N ASP A 257 -23.87 56.22 79.78
CA ASP A 257 -23.40 56.81 81.04
C ASP A 257 -23.98 58.22 81.23
N PHE A 258 -24.01 59.07 80.18
CA PHE A 258 -24.67 60.38 80.21
C PHE A 258 -26.18 60.28 80.47
N ALA A 259 -26.87 59.35 79.80
CA ALA A 259 -28.30 59.14 79.99
C ALA A 259 -28.61 58.60 81.40
N PHE A 260 -27.78 57.71 81.93
CA PHE A 260 -27.87 57.19 83.29
C PHE A 260 -27.72 58.31 84.31
N VAL A 261 -26.67 59.15 84.19
CA VAL A 261 -26.45 60.33 85.05
C VAL A 261 -27.61 61.32 84.94
N ALA A 262 -28.05 61.66 83.73
CA ALA A 262 -29.17 62.57 83.53
C ALA A 262 -30.51 62.01 84.08
N SER A 263 -30.73 60.70 84.00
CA SER A 263 -31.93 60.07 84.58
C SER A 263 -31.87 60.01 86.11
N HIS A 264 -30.67 59.88 86.69
CA HIS A 264 -30.46 59.87 88.13
C HIS A 264 -30.65 61.27 88.74
N ASP A 265 -30.27 62.35 88.03
CA ASP A 265 -30.52 63.74 88.47
C ASP A 265 -32.00 64.16 88.38
N LEU A 266 -32.87 63.32 87.81
CA LEU A 266 -34.31 63.56 87.61
C LEU A 266 -35.24 62.77 88.56
N GLN A 267 -34.68 62.07 89.56
CA GLN A 267 -35.42 61.42 90.67
C GLN A 267 -35.25 62.18 91.98
#